data_AF-A0A3D5GI42-F1
#
_entry.id   AF-A0A3D5GI42-F1
#
_cell.length_a   1.000
_cell.length_b   1.000
_cell.length_c   1.000
_cell.angle_alpha   90.00
_cell.angle_beta   90.00
_cell.angle_gamma   90.00
#
_symmetry.space_group_name_H-M   'P 1'
#
loop_
_entity.id
_entity.type
_entity.pdbx_description
1 polymer ?
#
loop_
_entity_poly.entity_id
_entity_poly.type
_entity_poly.pdbx_seq_one_letter_code
_entity_poly.pdbx_strand_id
1 'polypeptide(L)'
;MVKGSFRFSPANRLPYDSISSGEGVNHLLFRQRKILIVVEETKHDFGPLPDRPTFKGAAAAVVKNPFVGDYVDDLSPATEELRDLGQEMGELLIGHLGGVPEDIDGYGKGAIVGSEGEIEHGAMWHIPGGGGMRTALGKGEAIVPSTKKVGPPGVRLDVPLTHLEWSYVGSHYDAIEVGVPDAPRSKELVLILAMSIGGRTNARLVGGFGLDDRGQPGVPQ
;
A
#
# COMPACT_ATOMS: atom_id res chain seq x y z
N MET A 1 -24.24 -15.12 4.20
CA MET A 1 -24.01 -15.49 2.78
C MET A 1 -23.74 -14.21 2.00
N VAL A 2 -22.47 -13.77 1.94
CA VAL A 2 -22.08 -12.61 1.11
C VAL A 2 -22.02 -13.10 -0.33
N LYS A 3 -23.08 -12.81 -1.09
CA LYS A 3 -23.12 -13.01 -2.55
C LYS A 3 -22.34 -11.88 -3.21
N GLY A 4 -21.02 -11.98 -3.18
CA GLY A 4 -20.13 -11.10 -3.93
C GLY A 4 -19.00 -11.94 -4.48
N SER A 5 -19.20 -12.58 -5.63
CA SER A 5 -18.07 -13.09 -6.39
C SER A 5 -17.16 -11.90 -6.68
N PHE A 6 -15.93 -11.88 -6.17
CA PHE A 6 -14.90 -10.93 -6.59
C PHE A 6 -14.73 -11.09 -8.11
N ARG A 7 -15.47 -10.30 -8.89
CA ARG A 7 -15.34 -10.29 -10.34
C ARG A 7 -14.22 -9.32 -10.66
N PHE A 8 -13.08 -9.88 -11.03
CA PHE A 8 -12.00 -9.15 -11.66
C PHE A 8 -12.57 -8.48 -12.93
N SER A 9 -12.82 -7.17 -12.88
CA SER A 9 -13.26 -6.42 -14.05
C SER A 9 -12.06 -5.64 -14.60
N PRO A 10 -11.58 -5.95 -15.80
CA PRO A 10 -10.56 -5.14 -16.48
C PRO A 10 -11.03 -3.70 -16.82
N ALA A 11 -12.30 -3.38 -16.57
CA ALA A 11 -13.00 -2.22 -17.13
C ALA A 11 -12.63 -0.85 -16.53
N ASN A 12 -11.82 -0.79 -15.47
CA ASN A 12 -11.40 0.49 -14.86
C ASN A 12 -9.95 0.90 -15.21
N ARG A 13 -9.31 0.30 -16.22
CA ARG A 13 -8.01 0.81 -16.67
C ARG A 13 -8.19 2.05 -17.53
N LEU A 14 -7.54 3.14 -17.13
CA LEU A 14 -7.18 4.22 -18.03
C LEU A 14 -6.41 3.61 -19.23
N PRO A 15 -6.62 4.09 -20.47
CA PRO A 15 -5.95 3.55 -21.64
C PRO A 15 -4.43 3.66 -21.48
N TYR A 16 -3.73 2.54 -21.73
CA TYR A 16 -2.27 2.45 -21.58
C TYR A 16 -1.50 3.31 -22.60
N ASP A 17 -2.14 3.72 -23.70
CA ASP A 17 -1.56 4.60 -24.71
C ASP A 17 -2.65 5.46 -25.38
N SER A 18 -2.71 6.74 -25.04
CA SER A 18 -3.12 7.79 -25.98
C SER A 18 -1.96 8.77 -26.16
N ILE A 19 -0.81 8.26 -26.57
CA ILE A 19 0.31 9.10 -26.99
C ILE A 19 0.05 9.50 -28.44
N SER A 20 -0.61 10.65 -28.62
CA SER A 20 -0.57 11.35 -29.90
C SER A 20 0.86 11.86 -30.13
N SER A 21 1.40 11.61 -31.31
CA SER A 21 2.67 12.18 -31.75
C SER A 21 2.48 13.68 -31.98
N GLY A 22 2.73 14.48 -30.93
CA GLY A 22 2.76 15.93 -30.96
C GLY A 22 3.79 16.44 -29.95
N GLU A 23 4.47 17.54 -30.28
CA GLU A 23 5.52 18.16 -29.46
C GLU A 23 5.05 18.38 -28.01
N GLY A 24 5.80 17.85 -27.03
CA GLY A 24 5.52 17.98 -25.60
C GLY A 24 5.37 16.65 -24.84
N VAL A 25 6.14 15.60 -25.18
CA VAL A 25 6.10 14.32 -24.46
C VAL A 25 6.59 14.52 -23.02
N ASN A 26 5.67 14.56 -22.06
CA ASN A 26 5.99 14.53 -20.65
C ASN A 26 6.53 13.11 -20.34
N HIS A 27 7.85 12.97 -20.24
CA HIS A 27 8.46 11.68 -19.97
C HIS A 27 8.24 11.30 -18.50
N LEU A 28 7.35 10.34 -18.25
CA LEU A 28 7.18 9.75 -16.91
C LEU A 28 8.53 9.32 -16.33
N LEU A 29 8.82 9.81 -15.13
CA LEU A 29 10.05 9.57 -14.39
C LEU A 29 10.07 8.11 -13.87
N PHE A 30 8.92 7.60 -13.43
CA PHE A 30 8.70 6.26 -12.89
C PHE A 30 7.87 5.39 -13.84
N ARG A 31 8.48 4.99 -14.96
CA ARG A 31 7.81 4.11 -15.94
C ARG A 31 7.43 2.78 -15.28
N GLN A 32 6.13 2.49 -15.26
CA GLN A 32 5.57 1.26 -14.70
C GLN A 32 5.85 0.07 -15.64
N ARG A 33 6.36 -1.03 -15.08
CA ARG A 33 6.54 -2.31 -15.79
C ARG A 33 5.38 -3.27 -15.54
N LYS A 34 4.83 -3.28 -14.31
CA LYS A 34 3.69 -4.10 -13.91
C LYS A 34 3.16 -3.68 -12.55
N ILE A 35 1.91 -4.06 -12.27
CA ILE A 35 1.33 -4.05 -10.94
C ILE A 35 0.93 -5.49 -10.57
N LEU A 36 1.20 -5.89 -9.34
CA LEU A 36 0.74 -7.13 -8.74
C LEU A 36 -0.21 -6.79 -7.58
N ILE A 37 -1.37 -7.45 -7.53
CA ILE A 37 -2.32 -7.35 -6.44
C ILE A 37 -2.38 -8.69 -5.71
N VAL A 38 -2.34 -8.66 -4.38
CA VAL A 38 -2.63 -9.81 -3.51
C VAL A 38 -3.81 -9.46 -2.61
N VAL A 39 -4.73 -10.40 -2.44
CA VAL A 39 -5.82 -10.33 -1.45
C VAL A 39 -5.81 -11.62 -0.64
N GLU A 40 -5.79 -11.47 0.67
CA GLU A 40 -5.90 -12.54 1.66
C GLU A 40 -7.26 -12.40 2.37
N GLU A 41 -8.05 -13.46 2.34
CA GLU A 41 -9.27 -13.60 3.14
C GLU A 41 -8.99 -14.55 4.31
N THR A 42 -9.02 -14.03 5.54
CA THR A 42 -8.92 -14.86 6.75
C THR A 42 -10.31 -15.17 7.26
N LYS A 43 -10.70 -16.45 7.16
CA LYS A 43 -12.01 -16.95 7.62
C LYS A 43 -12.04 -17.26 9.10
N HIS A 44 -10.94 -17.76 9.64
CA HIS A 44 -10.70 -18.03 11.05
C HIS A 44 -9.21 -18.36 11.24
N ASP A 45 -8.75 -18.37 12.48
CA ASP A 45 -7.40 -18.82 12.85
C ASP A 45 -7.46 -19.55 14.20
N PHE A 46 -7.76 -20.86 14.17
CA PHE A 46 -8.04 -21.75 15.32
C PHE A 46 -9.21 -21.37 16.26
N GLY A 47 -9.47 -20.09 16.50
CA GLY A 47 -10.50 -19.59 17.40
C GLY A 47 -11.94 -19.74 16.88
N PRO A 48 -12.92 -19.17 17.60
CA PRO A 48 -14.30 -19.14 17.15
C PRO A 48 -14.43 -18.53 15.75
N LEU A 49 -15.44 -18.96 14.99
CA LEU A 49 -15.75 -18.32 13.71
C LEU A 49 -16.19 -16.86 13.95
N PRO A 50 -15.57 -15.87 13.29
CA PRO A 50 -16.03 -14.49 13.37
C PRO A 50 -17.33 -14.32 12.59
N ASP A 51 -18.10 -13.27 12.89
CA ASP A 51 -19.34 -12.94 12.17
C ASP A 51 -19.09 -12.64 10.68
N ARG A 52 -17.90 -12.11 10.36
CA ARG A 52 -17.40 -11.84 9.00
C ARG A 52 -15.90 -12.18 8.89
N PRO A 53 -15.43 -12.66 7.72
CA PRO A 53 -14.00 -12.79 7.47
C PRO A 53 -13.32 -11.42 7.48
N THR A 54 -12.02 -11.42 7.76
CA THR A 54 -11.17 -10.22 7.67
C THR A 54 -10.36 -10.27 6.38
N PHE A 55 -10.11 -9.12 5.77
CA PHE A 55 -9.36 -9.04 4.52
C PHE A 55 -8.11 -8.21 4.68
N LYS A 56 -7.03 -8.65 4.04
CA LYS A 56 -5.84 -7.84 3.80
C LYS A 56 -5.55 -7.84 2.31
N GLY A 57 -5.20 -6.68 1.77
CA GLY A 57 -4.82 -6.54 0.38
C GLY A 57 -3.54 -5.73 0.25
N ALA A 58 -2.78 -5.99 -0.81
CA ALA A 58 -1.65 -5.17 -1.19
C ALA A 58 -1.58 -4.98 -2.70
N ALA A 59 -1.24 -3.75 -3.10
CA ALA A 59 -0.88 -3.40 -4.46
C ALA A 59 0.63 -3.12 -4.52
N ALA A 60 1.33 -3.76 -5.46
CA ALA A 60 2.77 -3.63 -5.65
C ALA A 60 3.08 -3.19 -7.10
N ALA A 61 3.43 -1.92 -7.28
CA ALA A 61 3.84 -1.36 -8.57
C ALA A 61 5.34 -1.51 -8.76
N VAL A 62 5.74 -2.12 -9.87
CA VAL A 62 7.14 -2.21 -10.28
C VAL A 62 7.43 -1.08 -11.25
N VAL A 63 8.34 -0.19 -10.88
CA VAL A 63 8.70 0.99 -11.67
C VAL A 63 10.20 1.04 -11.92
N LYS A 64 10.62 1.69 -13.02
CA LYS A 64 12.03 2.06 -13.20
C LYS A 64 12.47 2.96 -12.05
N ASN A 65 13.68 2.75 -11.54
CA ASN A 65 14.35 3.70 -10.67
C ASN A 65 15.13 4.72 -11.52
N PRO A 66 14.72 6.00 -11.55
CA PRO A 66 15.37 7.04 -12.35
C PRO A 66 16.68 7.53 -11.73
N PHE A 67 16.91 7.27 -10.44
CA PHE A 67 18.04 7.80 -9.66
C PHE A 67 19.21 6.81 -9.55
N VAL A 68 19.25 5.80 -10.42
CA VAL A 68 20.36 4.83 -10.47
C VAL A 68 21.45 5.30 -11.40
N GLY A 69 22.70 5.29 -10.93
CA GLY A 69 23.91 5.54 -11.72
C GLY A 69 24.89 6.47 -11.00
N ASP A 70 24.36 7.49 -10.34
CA ASP A 70 25.09 8.49 -9.56
C ASP A 70 24.30 8.80 -8.27
N TYR A 71 24.95 9.44 -7.31
CA TYR A 71 24.29 9.97 -6.12
C TYR A 71 23.51 11.25 -6.48
N VAL A 72 22.24 11.31 -6.05
CA VAL A 72 21.34 12.43 -6.36
C VAL A 72 20.88 13.09 -5.06
N ASP A 73 21.34 14.32 -4.84
CA ASP A 73 20.99 15.10 -3.64
C ASP A 73 19.51 15.47 -3.56
N ASP A 74 18.88 15.76 -4.71
CA ASP A 74 17.50 16.23 -4.77
C ASP A 74 16.56 15.17 -5.37
N LEU A 75 15.80 14.54 -4.48
CA LEU A 75 14.77 13.57 -4.82
C LEU A 75 13.37 14.19 -4.91
N SER A 76 13.23 15.50 -4.70
CA SER A 76 11.93 16.19 -4.76
C SER A 76 11.16 16.05 -6.08
N PRO A 77 11.80 15.87 -7.27
CA PRO A 77 11.08 15.61 -8.51
C PRO A 77 10.17 14.38 -8.47
N ALA A 78 10.37 13.47 -7.52
CA ALA A 78 9.53 12.28 -7.38
C ALA A 78 8.15 12.56 -6.79
N THR A 79 7.96 13.69 -6.12
CA THR A 79 6.84 13.90 -5.19
C THR A 79 5.47 13.83 -5.87
N GLU A 80 5.28 14.54 -6.98
CA GLU A 80 3.97 14.63 -7.64
C GLU A 80 3.62 13.31 -8.33
N GLU A 81 4.52 12.78 -9.16
CA GLU A 81 4.27 11.53 -9.89
C GLU A 81 4.06 10.33 -8.96
N LEU A 82 4.80 10.23 -7.86
CA LEU A 82 4.56 9.17 -6.86
C LEU A 82 3.25 9.37 -6.09
N ARG A 83 2.75 10.61 -5.95
CA ARG A 83 1.47 10.86 -5.29
C ARG A 83 0.33 10.38 -6.17
N ASP A 84 0.38 10.68 -7.46
CA ASP A 84 -0.58 10.22 -8.46
C ASP A 84 -0.59 8.68 -8.54
N LEU A 85 0.60 8.07 -8.57
CA LEU A 85 0.73 6.61 -8.50
C LEU A 85 0.14 6.03 -7.20
N GLY A 86 0.37 6.69 -6.05
CA GLY A 86 -0.22 6.28 -4.78
C GLY A 86 -1.74 6.33 -4.79
N GLN A 87 -2.33 7.34 -5.44
CA GLN A 87 -3.78 7.43 -5.59
C GLN A 87 -4.31 6.32 -6.53
N GLU A 88 -3.69 6.15 -7.70
CA GLU A 88 -4.05 5.09 -8.66
C GLU A 88 -4.03 3.71 -8.00
N MET A 89 -2.94 3.39 -7.30
CA MET A 89 -2.79 2.13 -6.58
C MET A 89 -3.81 1.96 -5.45
N GLY A 90 -4.16 3.05 -4.76
CA GLY A 90 -5.17 3.06 -3.71
C GLY A 90 -6.56 2.72 -4.27
N GLU A 91 -6.98 3.41 -5.34
CA GLU A 91 -8.24 3.16 -6.03
C GLU A 91 -8.32 1.72 -6.58
N LEU A 92 -7.23 1.24 -7.16
CA LEU A 92 -7.13 -0.13 -7.65
C LEU A 92 -7.29 -1.14 -6.51
N LEU A 93 -6.63 -0.92 -5.38
CA LEU A 93 -6.69 -1.83 -4.23
C LEU A 93 -8.08 -1.83 -3.58
N ILE A 94 -8.72 -0.66 -3.44
CA ILE A 94 -10.11 -0.53 -2.98
C ILE A 94 -11.03 -1.39 -3.87
N GLY A 95 -10.89 -1.29 -5.19
CA GLY A 95 -11.67 -2.10 -6.14
C GLY A 95 -11.49 -3.61 -5.92
N HIS A 96 -10.28 -4.06 -5.62
CA HIS A 96 -9.99 -5.48 -5.34
C HIS A 96 -10.41 -5.94 -3.94
N LEU A 97 -10.64 -5.01 -3.01
CA LEU A 97 -11.17 -5.28 -1.67
C LEU A 97 -12.70 -5.14 -1.58
N GLY A 98 -13.40 -5.07 -2.71
CA GLY A 98 -14.86 -5.05 -2.78
C GLY A 98 -15.46 -3.73 -3.21
N GLY A 99 -14.64 -2.68 -3.41
CA GLY A 99 -15.05 -1.42 -4.01
C GLY A 99 -15.77 -0.44 -3.06
N VAL A 100 -15.76 -0.70 -1.75
CA VAL A 100 -16.39 0.15 -0.73
C VAL A 100 -15.29 0.76 0.15
N PRO A 101 -14.85 2.00 -0.10
CA PRO A 101 -13.81 2.66 0.70
C PRO A 101 -14.12 2.70 2.21
N GLU A 102 -15.40 2.77 2.55
CA GLU A 102 -15.89 2.85 3.93
C GLU A 102 -15.55 1.60 4.74
N ASP A 103 -15.48 0.42 4.10
CA ASP A 103 -15.18 -0.85 4.76
C ASP A 103 -13.70 -0.97 5.16
N ILE A 104 -12.81 -0.17 4.58
CA ILE A 104 -11.38 -0.20 4.88
C ILE A 104 -11.14 0.54 6.19
N ASP A 105 -10.49 -0.12 7.16
CA ASP A 105 -10.23 0.41 8.50
C ASP A 105 -8.74 0.36 8.88
N GLY A 106 -7.89 -0.32 8.10
CA GLY A 106 -6.45 -0.34 8.29
C GLY A 106 -5.66 -0.13 7.00
N TYR A 107 -4.44 0.37 7.16
CA TYR A 107 -3.55 0.61 6.03
C TYR A 107 -2.06 0.48 6.35
N GLY A 108 -1.25 0.44 5.30
CA GLY A 108 0.20 0.33 5.35
C GLY A 108 0.83 0.67 4.01
N LYS A 109 2.15 0.86 3.99
CA LYS A 109 2.92 1.08 2.76
C LYS A 109 4.31 0.47 2.86
N GLY A 110 4.91 0.15 1.72
CA GLY A 110 6.27 -0.38 1.69
C GLY A 110 7.01 -0.04 0.41
N ALA A 111 8.33 -0.23 0.42
CA ALA A 111 9.16 -0.11 -0.77
C ALA A 111 10.28 -1.15 -0.78
N ILE A 112 10.54 -1.73 -1.96
CA ILE A 112 11.69 -2.59 -2.21
C ILE A 112 12.52 -1.95 -3.31
N VAL A 113 13.78 -1.64 -3.01
CA VAL A 113 14.72 -1.01 -3.95
C VAL A 113 15.59 -2.10 -4.58
N GLY A 114 15.77 -2.05 -5.89
CA GLY A 114 16.74 -2.88 -6.61
C GLY A 114 18.18 -2.58 -6.17
N SER A 115 19.08 -3.55 -6.37
CA SER A 115 20.44 -3.53 -5.83
C SER A 115 21.36 -2.40 -6.32
N GLU A 116 21.02 -1.70 -7.41
CA GLU A 116 21.78 -0.54 -7.90
C GLU A 116 21.23 0.80 -7.39
N GLY A 117 20.12 0.78 -6.64
CA GLY A 117 19.63 1.96 -5.92
C GLY A 117 20.09 2.00 -4.46
N GLU A 118 19.64 3.02 -3.74
CA GLU A 118 19.86 3.17 -2.31
C GLU A 118 18.55 3.27 -1.53
N ILE A 119 18.63 3.19 -0.20
CA ILE A 119 17.46 3.15 0.68
C ILE A 119 16.60 4.42 0.57
N GLU A 120 17.21 5.56 0.26
CA GLU A 120 16.51 6.84 0.10
C GLU A 120 15.59 6.84 -1.12
N HIS A 121 15.93 6.08 -2.17
CA HIS A 121 15.04 5.89 -3.31
C HIS A 121 13.73 5.20 -2.91
N GLY A 122 13.77 4.33 -1.90
CA GLY A 122 12.56 3.77 -1.30
C GLY A 122 11.88 4.71 -0.31
N ALA A 123 12.65 5.60 0.34
CA ALA A 123 12.13 6.60 1.29
C ALA A 123 11.25 7.66 0.61
N MET A 124 11.51 7.98 -0.66
CA MET A 124 10.67 8.86 -1.49
C MET A 124 9.20 8.45 -1.48
N TRP A 125 8.89 7.16 -1.31
CA TRP A 125 7.51 6.67 -1.26
C TRP A 125 6.73 7.11 -0.02
N HIS A 126 7.42 7.52 1.05
CA HIS A 126 6.80 7.71 2.35
C HIS A 126 5.72 8.79 2.33
N ILE A 127 6.04 9.99 1.86
CA ILE A 127 5.11 11.12 1.83
C ILE A 127 4.07 10.96 0.70
N PRO A 128 4.48 10.84 -0.58
CA PRO A 128 3.53 10.76 -1.69
C PRO A 128 2.67 9.50 -1.70
N GLY A 129 3.23 8.32 -1.40
CA GLY A 129 2.45 7.08 -1.38
C GLY A 129 1.36 7.09 -0.30
N GLY A 130 1.70 7.57 0.90
CA GLY A 130 0.70 7.75 1.96
C GLY A 130 -0.29 8.90 1.70
N GLY A 131 0.14 9.95 1.00
CA GLY A 131 -0.74 11.04 0.56
C GLY A 131 -1.77 10.56 -0.45
N GLY A 132 -1.32 9.96 -1.55
CA GLY A 132 -2.19 9.43 -2.61
C GLY A 132 -3.16 8.36 -2.11
N MET A 133 -2.70 7.44 -1.25
CA MET A 133 -3.58 6.45 -0.63
C MET A 133 -4.72 7.07 0.18
N ARG A 134 -4.43 8.11 0.96
CA ARG A 134 -5.46 8.83 1.75
C ARG A 134 -6.40 9.63 0.86
N THR A 135 -5.91 10.20 -0.25
CA THR A 135 -6.78 10.80 -1.26
C THR A 135 -7.75 9.78 -1.84
N ALA A 136 -7.26 8.59 -2.22
CA ALA A 136 -8.11 7.51 -2.74
C ALA A 136 -9.17 7.04 -1.73
N LEU A 137 -8.82 6.95 -0.45
CA LEU A 137 -9.74 6.57 0.62
C LEU A 137 -10.72 7.67 1.02
N GLY A 138 -10.36 8.95 0.81
CA GLY A 138 -11.08 10.10 1.38
C GLY A 138 -11.01 10.22 2.91
N LYS A 139 -10.17 9.40 3.56
CA LYS A 139 -10.01 9.31 5.03
C LYS A 139 -8.62 8.82 5.41
N GLY A 140 -8.33 8.83 6.72
CA GLY A 140 -7.07 8.35 7.29
C GLY A 140 -6.29 9.47 7.97
N GLU A 141 -6.36 9.52 9.29
CA GLU A 141 -5.70 10.54 10.11
C GLU A 141 -4.35 10.07 10.66
N ALA A 142 -4.23 8.77 10.95
CA ALA A 142 -3.04 8.19 11.52
C ALA A 142 -1.84 8.28 10.56
N ILE A 143 -0.63 8.14 11.07
CA ILE A 143 0.51 7.88 10.20
C ILE A 143 0.32 6.54 9.48
N VAL A 144 0.53 6.51 8.17
CA VAL A 144 0.57 5.23 7.41
C VAL A 144 1.88 4.51 7.79
N PRO A 145 1.82 3.35 8.46
CA PRO A 145 3.02 2.63 8.89
C PRO A 145 3.78 2.11 7.66
N SER A 146 5.10 2.02 7.76
CA SER A 146 5.92 1.62 6.61
C SER A 146 7.19 0.88 6.92
N THR A 147 7.58 0.00 6.01
CA THR A 147 8.89 -0.66 5.95
C THR A 147 9.51 -0.47 4.57
N LYS A 148 10.84 -0.54 4.48
CA LYS A 148 11.56 -0.44 3.20
C LYS A 148 12.87 -1.22 3.27
N LYS A 149 13.31 -1.77 2.14
CA LYS A 149 14.60 -2.47 2.03
C LYS A 149 15.19 -2.38 0.64
N VAL A 150 16.51 -2.54 0.54
CA VAL A 150 17.19 -2.88 -0.71
C VAL A 150 17.28 -4.39 -0.81
N GLY A 151 17.01 -4.98 -1.97
CA GLY A 151 17.10 -6.43 -2.12
C GLY A 151 17.08 -6.94 -3.56
N PRO A 152 17.38 -8.23 -3.75
CA PRO A 152 17.39 -8.87 -5.07
C PRO A 152 15.96 -9.12 -5.60
N PRO A 153 15.81 -9.48 -6.88
CA PRO A 153 14.53 -9.93 -7.43
C PRO A 153 13.89 -11.03 -6.57
N GLY A 154 12.58 -10.92 -6.33
CA GLY A 154 11.80 -11.91 -5.57
C GLY A 154 11.87 -11.75 -4.05
N VAL A 155 12.64 -10.78 -3.54
CA VAL A 155 12.67 -10.50 -2.09
C VAL A 155 11.28 -10.13 -1.55
N ARG A 156 11.01 -10.54 -0.32
CA ARG A 156 9.74 -10.32 0.38
C ARG A 156 9.85 -9.18 1.40
N LEU A 157 8.76 -8.46 1.62
CA LEU A 157 8.64 -7.39 2.59
C LEU A 157 7.35 -7.56 3.39
N ASP A 158 7.47 -7.63 4.72
CA ASP A 158 6.33 -7.48 5.62
C ASP A 158 5.93 -6.00 5.67
N VAL A 159 4.74 -5.72 5.16
CA VAL A 159 4.14 -4.38 5.20
C VAL A 159 3.27 -4.30 6.46
N PRO A 160 3.64 -3.48 7.45
CA PRO A 160 2.86 -3.33 8.67
C PRO A 160 1.52 -2.65 8.36
N LEU A 161 0.49 -3.04 9.13
CA LEU A 161 -0.85 -2.46 9.11
C LEU A 161 -1.17 -1.89 10.50
N THR A 162 -1.84 -0.74 10.51
CA THR A 162 -2.47 -0.14 11.70
C THR A 162 -3.82 0.45 11.32
N HIS A 163 -4.67 0.73 12.31
CA HIS A 163 -5.95 1.39 12.06
C HIS A 163 -5.73 2.80 11.47
N LEU A 164 -6.55 3.16 10.47
CA LEU A 164 -6.34 4.38 9.68
C LEU A 164 -6.69 5.66 10.44
N GLU A 165 -7.57 5.59 11.42
CA GLU A 165 -7.95 6.77 12.22
C GLU A 165 -7.00 7.02 13.39
N TRP A 166 -6.49 5.96 14.01
CA TRP A 166 -5.60 6.06 15.16
C TRP A 166 -4.70 4.84 15.24
N SER A 167 -3.39 5.04 15.10
CA SER A 167 -2.45 3.92 14.99
C SER A 167 -2.40 3.07 16.25
N TYR A 168 -2.91 3.54 17.38
CA TYR A 168 -2.86 2.84 18.66
C TYR A 168 -4.01 1.82 18.88
N VAL A 169 -4.95 1.71 17.94
CA VAL A 169 -6.03 0.70 18.01
C VAL A 169 -5.41 -0.70 17.94
N GLY A 170 -5.31 -1.36 19.09
CA GLY A 170 -4.46 -2.53 19.27
C GLY A 170 -4.93 -3.79 18.53
N SER A 171 -6.20 -3.84 18.14
CA SER A 171 -6.77 -4.92 17.32
C SER A 171 -6.23 -4.92 15.88
N HIS A 172 -5.66 -3.80 15.40
CA HIS A 172 -5.23 -3.62 14.01
C HIS A 172 -3.73 -3.72 13.80
N TYR A 173 -2.92 -3.95 14.83
CA TYR A 173 -1.49 -4.28 14.66
C TYR A 173 -1.36 -5.61 13.90
N ASP A 174 -1.04 -5.56 12.62
CA ASP A 174 -0.88 -6.74 11.76
C ASP A 174 0.15 -6.46 10.66
N ALA A 175 0.34 -7.40 9.75
CA ALA A 175 1.12 -7.21 8.54
C ALA A 175 0.57 -8.06 7.38
N ILE A 176 0.96 -7.70 6.17
CA ILE A 176 0.83 -8.53 4.98
C ILE A 176 2.21 -8.68 4.31
N GLU A 177 2.63 -9.90 4.02
CA GLU A 177 3.88 -10.17 3.31
C GLU A 177 3.67 -10.00 1.80
N VAL A 178 4.49 -9.15 1.17
CA VAL A 178 4.37 -8.80 -0.24
C VAL A 178 5.71 -8.95 -0.96
N GLY A 179 5.67 -9.37 -2.21
CA GLY A 179 6.83 -9.46 -3.09
C GLY A 179 6.42 -9.86 -4.50
N VAL A 180 7.18 -9.40 -5.49
CA VAL A 180 6.92 -9.67 -6.90
C VAL A 180 7.99 -10.65 -7.40
N PRO A 181 7.64 -11.82 -7.95
CA PRO A 181 8.61 -12.89 -8.21
C PRO A 181 9.84 -12.51 -9.03
N ASP A 182 9.71 -11.58 -9.99
CA ASP A 182 10.78 -11.12 -10.87
C ASP A 182 11.21 -9.66 -10.59
N ALA A 183 10.88 -9.11 -9.44
CA ALA A 183 11.16 -7.71 -9.11
C ALA A 183 11.60 -7.51 -7.64
N PRO A 184 12.27 -6.39 -7.32
CA PRO A 184 12.82 -5.41 -8.27
C PRO A 184 13.99 -6.01 -9.05
N ARG A 185 14.11 -5.68 -10.35
CA ARG A 185 15.41 -5.77 -11.03
C ARG A 185 16.36 -4.73 -10.44
N SER A 186 17.66 -4.82 -10.74
CA SER A 186 18.68 -3.98 -10.11
C SER A 186 18.39 -2.48 -10.19
N LYS A 187 17.80 -2.02 -11.30
CA LYS A 187 17.44 -0.61 -11.57
C LYS A 187 15.95 -0.29 -11.38
N GLU A 188 15.27 -1.02 -10.51
CA GLU A 188 13.82 -0.86 -10.29
C GLU A 188 13.49 -0.58 -8.83
N LEU A 189 12.25 -0.12 -8.62
CA LEU A 189 11.58 -0.05 -7.34
C LEU A 189 10.34 -0.95 -7.39
N VAL A 190 9.99 -1.54 -6.26
CA VAL A 190 8.64 -2.05 -5.99
C VAL A 190 8.02 -1.15 -4.93
N LEU A 191 7.01 -0.38 -5.31
CA LEU A 191 6.28 0.53 -4.44
C LEU A 191 4.99 -0.16 -4.03
N ILE A 192 4.66 -0.13 -2.73
CA ILE A 192 3.62 -0.98 -2.16
C ILE A 192 2.66 -0.15 -1.32
N LEU A 193 1.37 -0.37 -1.52
CA LEU A 193 0.30 0.03 -0.60
C LEU A 193 -0.39 -1.22 -0.07
N ALA A 194 -0.85 -1.16 1.17
CA ALA A 194 -1.64 -2.20 1.80
C ALA A 194 -2.85 -1.61 2.51
N MET A 195 -3.94 -2.38 2.53
CA MET A 195 -5.21 -2.01 3.16
C MET A 195 -5.82 -3.25 3.81
N SER A 196 -6.62 -3.04 4.85
CA SER A 196 -7.38 -4.12 5.50
C SER A 196 -8.85 -3.75 5.73
N ILE A 197 -9.67 -4.78 5.82
CA ILE A 197 -11.05 -4.73 6.31
C ILE A 197 -11.10 -5.59 7.56
N GLY A 198 -11.18 -4.95 8.71
CA GLY A 198 -11.08 -5.55 10.03
C GLY A 198 -9.63 -5.71 10.53
N GLY A 199 -9.49 -5.75 11.85
CA GLY A 199 -8.25 -6.12 12.52
C GLY A 199 -8.02 -7.64 12.58
N ARG A 200 -7.12 -8.10 13.45
CA ARG A 200 -6.81 -9.53 13.61
C ARG A 200 -8.07 -10.32 14.01
N THR A 201 -8.33 -11.44 13.34
CA THR A 201 -9.55 -12.26 13.53
C THR A 201 -9.80 -12.69 14.99
N ASN A 202 -8.74 -12.86 15.78
CA ASN A 202 -8.83 -13.20 17.21
C ASN A 202 -8.25 -12.11 18.13
N ALA A 203 -8.38 -10.82 17.80
CA ALA A 203 -7.85 -9.73 18.63
C ALA A 203 -8.38 -9.81 20.08
N ARG A 204 -7.47 -10.02 21.05
CA ARG A 204 -7.82 -10.25 22.48
C ARG A 204 -6.71 -9.86 23.46
N LEU A 205 -5.77 -9.01 23.04
CA LEU A 205 -4.67 -8.58 23.89
C LEU A 205 -5.19 -7.58 24.92
N VAL A 206 -4.93 -7.85 26.20
CA VAL A 206 -5.28 -6.95 27.30
C VAL A 206 -4.40 -5.69 27.23
N GLY A 207 -4.97 -4.54 27.54
CA GLY A 207 -4.25 -3.25 27.56
C GLY A 207 -4.07 -2.61 26.18
N GLY A 208 -4.64 -3.19 25.11
CA GLY A 208 -4.77 -2.51 23.83
C GLY A 208 -5.91 -1.49 23.86
N PHE A 209 -5.74 -0.38 23.13
CA PHE A 209 -6.79 0.63 22.99
C PHE A 209 -7.78 0.27 21.87
N GLY A 210 -9.02 0.73 22.01
CA GLY A 210 -10.01 0.88 20.95
C GLY A 210 -10.16 2.33 20.51
N LEU A 211 -10.97 2.60 19.49
CA LEU A 211 -11.20 3.98 19.04
C LEU A 211 -11.83 4.87 20.12
N ASP A 212 -12.70 4.31 20.95
CA ASP A 212 -13.39 5.03 22.03
C ASP A 212 -12.46 5.55 23.13
N ASP A 213 -11.23 5.00 23.21
CA ASP A 213 -10.20 5.47 24.14
C ASP A 213 -9.51 6.75 23.66
N ARG A 214 -9.60 7.09 22.36
CA ARG A 214 -8.87 8.22 21.78
C ARG A 214 -9.31 9.54 22.42
N GLY A 215 -8.34 10.36 22.80
CA GLY A 215 -8.58 11.66 23.42
C GLY A 215 -8.88 11.61 24.93
N GLN A 216 -8.91 10.42 25.54
CA GLN A 216 -9.01 10.28 26.99
C GLN A 216 -7.71 10.75 27.69
N PRO A 217 -7.78 11.23 28.94
CA PRO A 217 -6.60 11.59 29.70
C PRO A 217 -5.63 10.40 29.87
N GLY A 218 -4.35 10.61 29.53
CA GLY A 218 -3.31 9.60 29.71
C GLY A 218 -3.19 8.56 28.60
N VAL A 219 -3.95 8.68 27.50
CA VAL A 219 -3.72 7.90 26.27
C VAL A 219 -2.88 8.67 25.25
N PRO A 220 -2.19 7.99 24.31
CA PRO A 220 -1.52 8.66 23.20
C PRO A 220 -2.49 9.50 22.34
N GLN A 221 -2.01 10.59 21.74
CA GLN A 221 -2.80 11.41 20.82
C GLN A 221 -2.81 10.83 19.40
#